data_AF-A0A7S3T6E8-F1
#
_entry.id   AF-A0A7S3T6E8-F1
#
_cell.length_a   1.000
_cell.length_b   1.000
_cell.length_c   1.000
_cell.angle_alpha   90.00
_cell.angle_beta   90.00
_cell.angle_gamma   90.00
#
_symmetry.space_group_name_H-M   'P 1'
#
loop_
_entity.id
_entity.type
_entity.pdbx_description
1 polymer ?
#
loop_
_entity_poly.entity_id
_entity_poly.type
_entity_poly.pdbx_seq_one_letter_code
_entity_poly.pdbx_strand_id
1 'polypeptide(L)'
;MQTMQGSGSGSYSCQTMVFSSHRGQDGRTHTEKFASSAVGDAPARIQEVQQAYSSSIGVEKASWERQMDGKGHKLVDERDKAGEVQRRDVYLGIEEQESDDFE
;
A
#
# COMPACT_ATOMS: atom_id res chain seq x y z
N MET A 1 27.98 -27.77 -6.39
CA MET A 1 27.02 -26.68 -6.63
C MET A 1 26.82 -25.96 -5.31
N GLN A 2 27.24 -24.70 -5.20
CA GLN A 2 27.16 -23.92 -3.97
C GLN A 2 25.71 -23.41 -3.79
N THR A 3 25.12 -23.73 -2.65
CA THR A 3 23.86 -23.14 -2.18
C THR A 3 24.13 -21.70 -1.74
N MET A 4 23.61 -20.73 -2.49
CA MET A 4 23.54 -19.33 -2.06
C MET A 4 22.52 -19.22 -0.93
N GLN A 5 23.00 -19.42 0.29
CA GLN A 5 22.26 -19.10 1.50
C GLN A 5 22.36 -17.59 1.69
N GLY A 6 21.39 -16.85 1.15
CA GLY A 6 21.25 -15.43 1.41
C GLY A 6 20.90 -15.21 2.87
N SER A 7 21.90 -14.90 3.69
CA SER A 7 21.71 -14.39 5.05
C SER A 7 21.08 -12.99 4.97
N GLY A 8 19.76 -12.92 4.94
CA GLY A 8 19.00 -11.67 4.95
C GLY A 8 19.02 -11.02 6.34
N SER A 9 20.17 -10.52 6.79
CA SER A 9 20.28 -9.68 7.98
C SER A 9 20.13 -8.22 7.56
N GLY A 10 18.91 -7.70 7.51
CA GLY A 10 18.70 -6.29 7.21
C GLY A 10 17.26 -5.83 7.41
N SER A 11 17.12 -4.72 8.13
CA SER A 11 15.92 -3.88 8.03
C SER A 11 16.03 -3.01 6.78
N TYR A 12 14.90 -2.67 6.17
CA TYR A 12 14.84 -1.76 5.03
C TYR A 12 13.84 -0.64 5.27
N SER A 13 14.07 0.47 4.58
CA SER A 13 13.14 1.58 4.44
C SER A 13 13.26 2.09 3.01
N CYS A 14 12.15 2.12 2.29
CA CYS A 14 12.10 2.62 0.93
C CYS A 14 10.89 3.53 0.72
N GLN A 15 11.09 4.55 -0.11
CA GLN A 15 10.07 5.51 -0.47
C GLN A 15 10.05 5.68 -1.98
N THR A 16 8.87 5.79 -2.55
CA THR A 16 8.70 6.03 -3.99
C THR A 16 7.59 7.04 -4.19
N MET A 17 7.84 8.02 -5.06
CA MET A 17 6.83 8.97 -5.50
C MET A 17 6.81 9.04 -7.01
N VAL A 18 5.61 9.07 -7.59
CA VAL A 18 5.38 9.17 -9.03
C VAL A 18 4.38 10.29 -9.27
N PHE A 19 4.68 11.12 -10.27
CA PHE A 19 3.83 12.23 -10.71
C PHE A 19 3.59 12.08 -12.22
N SER A 20 2.34 12.18 -12.63
CA SER A 20 1.93 12.16 -14.03
C SER A 20 1.05 13.37 -14.34
N SER A 21 1.21 13.93 -15.53
CA SER A 21 0.39 15.04 -16.03
C SER A 21 0.13 14.84 -17.52
N HIS A 22 -1.13 14.94 -17.91
CA HIS A 22 -1.55 14.81 -19.31
C HIS A 22 -2.74 15.72 -19.64
N ARG A 23 -2.98 15.96 -20.92
CA ARG A 23 -4.15 16.71 -21.40
C ARG A 23 -5.34 15.75 -21.53
N GLY A 24 -6.45 16.05 -20.86
CA GLY A 24 -7.69 15.28 -20.97
C GLY A 24 -8.46 15.57 -22.25
N GLN A 25 -9.49 14.75 -22.54
CA GLN A 25 -10.40 14.97 -23.67
C GLN A 25 -11.18 16.28 -23.57
N ASP A 26 -11.32 16.81 -22.36
CA ASP A 26 -11.93 18.10 -22.04
C ASP A 26 -10.99 19.31 -22.27
N GLY A 27 -9.76 19.06 -22.74
CA GLY A 27 -8.74 20.09 -22.95
C GLY A 27 -8.11 20.63 -21.66
N ARG A 28 -8.49 20.10 -20.50
CA ARG A 28 -7.91 20.46 -19.20
C ARG A 28 -6.68 19.62 -18.91
N THR A 29 -5.83 20.09 -18.00
CA THR A 29 -4.68 19.32 -17.52
C THR A 29 -5.15 18.40 -16.40
N HIS A 30 -4.90 17.11 -16.54
CA HIS A 30 -5.15 16.08 -15.55
C HIS A 30 -3.83 15.68 -14.92
N THR A 31 -3.78 15.68 -13.60
CA THR A 31 -2.60 15.29 -12.82
C THR A 31 -2.92 14.13 -11.90
N GLU A 32 -1.96 13.23 -11.76
CA GLU A 32 -2.03 12.07 -10.90
C GLU A 32 -0.76 11.99 -10.06
N LYS A 33 -0.93 11.61 -8.80
CA LYS A 33 0.16 11.50 -7.83
C LYS A 33 0.04 10.17 -7.13
N PHE A 34 1.17 9.49 -6.98
CA PHE A 34 1.28 8.28 -6.20
C PHE A 34 2.47 8.42 -5.25
N ALA A 35 2.30 7.98 -4.01
CA ALA A 35 3.36 7.88 -3.02
C ALA A 35 3.26 6.53 -2.31
N SER A 36 4.41 5.94 -2.01
CA SER A 36 4.54 4.71 -1.25
C SER A 36 5.69 4.83 -0.28
N SER A 37 5.49 4.34 0.94
CA SER A 37 6.53 4.15 1.95
C SER A 37 6.44 2.73 2.45
N ALA A 38 7.56 2.01 2.48
CA ALA A 38 7.62 0.68 3.04
C ALA A 38 8.80 0.57 4.00
N VAL A 39 8.55 -0.01 5.16
CA VAL A 39 9.57 -0.36 6.15
C VAL A 39 9.43 -1.84 6.47
N GLY A 40 10.55 -2.50 6.76
CA GLY A 40 10.48 -3.89 7.16
C GLY A 40 11.74 -4.36 7.86
N ASP A 41 11.58 -5.43 8.62
CA ASP A 41 12.63 -6.14 9.33
C ASP A 41 12.55 -7.61 8.89
N ALA A 42 13.49 -8.01 8.03
CA ALA A 42 13.52 -9.36 7.50
C ALA A 42 13.76 -10.44 8.59
N PRO A 43 14.70 -10.26 9.54
CA PRO A 43 14.84 -11.14 10.70
C PRO A 43 13.55 -11.32 11.52
N ALA A 44 12.83 -10.23 11.80
CA ALA A 44 11.58 -10.27 12.57
C ALA A 44 10.36 -10.66 11.71
N ARG A 45 10.51 -10.76 10.39
CA ARG A 45 9.44 -11.05 9.42
C ARG A 45 8.27 -10.07 9.52
N ILE A 46 8.58 -8.81 9.79
CA ILE A 46 7.60 -7.72 9.90
C ILE A 46 7.80 -6.76 8.74
N GLN A 47 6.71 -6.33 8.13
CA GLN A 47 6.72 -5.23 7.17
C GLN A 47 5.46 -4.38 7.27
N GLU A 48 5.63 -3.09 6.98
CA GLU A 48 4.54 -2.12 6.89
C GLU A 48 4.65 -1.35 5.58
N VAL A 49 3.52 -1.18 4.90
CA VAL A 49 3.44 -0.45 3.63
C VAL A 49 2.29 0.55 3.70
N GLN A 50 2.60 1.82 3.41
CA GLN A 50 1.62 2.88 3.28
C GLN A 50 1.66 3.41 1.85
N GLN A 51 0.48 3.55 1.25
CA GLN A 51 0.35 4.02 -0.13
C GLN A 51 -0.76 5.07 -0.22
N ALA A 52 -0.53 6.08 -1.04
CA ALA A 52 -1.50 7.11 -1.33
C ALA A 52 -1.49 7.41 -2.82
N TYR A 53 -2.68 7.54 -3.39
CA TYR A 53 -2.93 7.98 -4.76
C TYR A 53 -3.95 9.11 -4.74
N SER A 54 -3.72 10.12 -5.57
CA SER A 54 -4.69 11.19 -5.80
C SER A 54 -4.67 11.61 -7.26
N SER A 55 -5.84 12.00 -7.75
CA SER A 55 -6.03 12.49 -9.11
C SER A 55 -6.83 13.78 -9.11
N SER A 56 -6.46 14.72 -9.98
CA SER A 56 -7.17 16.00 -10.14
C SER A 56 -8.63 15.88 -10.57
N ILE A 57 -9.07 14.69 -10.99
CA ILE A 57 -10.47 14.38 -11.31
C ILE A 57 -11.28 13.90 -10.11
N GLY A 58 -10.74 14.00 -8.89
CA GLY A 58 -11.47 13.71 -7.65
C GLY A 58 -11.43 12.25 -7.22
N VAL A 59 -10.50 11.45 -7.72
CA VAL A 59 -10.29 10.07 -7.23
C VAL A 59 -9.12 10.09 -6.26
N GLU A 60 -9.34 9.55 -5.06
CA GLU A 60 -8.32 9.41 -4.03
C GLU A 60 -8.32 7.98 -3.49
N LYS A 61 -7.15 7.45 -3.18
CA LYS A 61 -7.01 6.12 -2.60
C LYS A 61 -5.87 6.11 -1.61
N ALA A 62 -6.11 5.59 -0.41
CA ALA A 62 -5.08 5.37 0.58
C ALA A 62 -5.11 3.91 1.04
N SER A 63 -3.96 3.37 1.40
CA SER A 63 -3.92 2.06 2.03
C SER A 63 -2.82 1.96 3.06
N TRP A 64 -3.11 1.21 4.11
CA TRP A 64 -2.19 0.87 5.20
C TRP A 64 -2.16 -0.63 5.32
N GLU A 65 -0.97 -1.20 5.24
CA GLU A 65 -0.76 -2.64 5.27
C GLU A 65 0.29 -2.98 6.31
N ARG A 66 0.01 -4.01 7.10
CA ARG A 66 0.94 -4.59 8.06
C ARG A 66 0.98 -6.09 7.85
N GLN A 67 2.18 -6.66 7.80
CA GLN A 67 2.38 -8.09 7.76
C GLN A 67 3.37 -8.54 8.83
N MET A 68 3.10 -9.68 9.44
CA MET A 68 3.92 -10.36 10.44
C MET A 68 3.81 -11.87 10.24
N ASP A 69 4.95 -12.57 10.13
CA ASP A 69 4.99 -14.04 10.03
C ASP A 69 4.12 -14.65 8.92
N GLY A 70 3.98 -13.95 7.79
CA GLY A 70 3.18 -14.40 6.64
C GLY A 70 1.67 -14.19 6.80
N LYS A 71 1.24 -13.62 7.93
CA LYS A 71 -0.10 -13.07 8.15
C LYS A 71 -0.08 -11.57 7.84
N GLY A 72 -1.19 -11.02 7.37
CA GLY A 72 -1.27 -9.60 7.08
C GLY A 72 -2.68 -9.06 6.99
N HIS A 73 -2.78 -7.76 7.26
CA HIS A 73 -3.99 -6.97 7.15
C HIS A 73 -3.69 -5.69 6.40
N LYS A 74 -4.58 -5.33 5.49
CA LYS A 74 -4.53 -4.11 4.71
C LYS A 74 -5.87 -3.41 4.72
N LEU A 75 -5.87 -2.19 5.23
CA LEU A 75 -6.97 -1.25 5.12
C LEU A 75 -6.84 -0.47 3.81
N VAL A 76 -7.94 -0.35 3.06
CA VAL A 76 -8.01 0.47 1.85
C VAL A 76 -9.18 1.43 1.96
N ASP A 77 -8.88 2.73 1.87
CA ASP A 77 -9.87 3.79 1.72
C ASP A 77 -9.84 4.32 0.29
N GLU A 78 -10.98 4.33 -0.38
CA GLU A 78 -11.14 4.86 -1.73
C GLU A 78 -12.25 5.91 -1.74
N ARG A 79 -11.93 7.11 -2.21
CA ARG A 79 -12.90 8.17 -2.47
C ARG A 79 -13.07 8.33 -3.97
N ASP A 80 -14.30 8.23 -4.43
CA ASP A 80 -14.64 8.44 -5.83
C ASP A 80 -14.92 9.92 -6.15
N LYS A 81 -15.22 10.18 -7.44
CA LYS A 81 -15.52 11.54 -7.91
C LYS A 81 -16.81 12.13 -7.36
N ALA A 82 -17.75 11.28 -6.92
CA ALA A 82 -18.98 11.73 -6.26
C ALA A 82 -18.73 12.12 -4.79
N GLY A 83 -17.55 11.78 -4.26
CA GLY A 83 -17.17 12.01 -2.87
C GLY A 83 -17.53 10.84 -1.96
N GLU A 84 -18.08 9.76 -2.50
CA GLU A 84 -18.40 8.56 -1.75
C GLU A 84 -17.12 7.87 -1.30
N VAL A 85 -17.07 7.50 -0.03
CA VAL A 85 -15.91 6.83 0.57
C VAL A 85 -16.26 5.37 0.79
N GLN A 86 -15.46 4.49 0.19
CA GLN A 86 -15.53 3.06 0.42
C GLN A 86 -14.29 2.63 1.18
N ARG A 87 -14.52 2.01 2.34
CA ARG A 87 -13.50 1.38 3.17
C ARG A 87 -13.61 -0.13 3.02
N ARG A 88 -12.48 -0.81 2.87
CA ARG A 88 -12.43 -2.28 2.85
C ARG A 88 -11.16 -2.81 3.47
N ASP A 89 -11.30 -3.96 4.09
CA ASP A 89 -10.21 -4.75 4.65
C ASP A 89 -9.79 -5.85 3.69
N VAL A 90 -8.49 -6.12 3.64
CA VAL A 90 -7.90 -7.21 2.86
C VAL A 90 -6.98 -7.98 3.78
N TYR A 91 -7.23 -9.28 3.90
CA TYR A 91 -6.47 -10.17 4.77
C TYR A 91 -5.58 -11.11 3.95
N LEU A 92 -4.40 -11.41 4.46
CA LEU A 92 -3.46 -12.38 3.91
C LEU A 92 -3.16 -13.42 4.98
N GLY A 93 -3.51 -14.69 4.75
CA GLY A 93 -3.18 -15.77 5.69
C GLY A 93 -3.90 -15.69 7.05
N ILE A 94 -4.96 -14.86 7.14
CA ILE A 94 -5.84 -14.69 8.30
C ILE A 94 -7.27 -14.86 7.80
N GLU A 95 -8.10 -15.60 8.52
CA GLU A 95 -9.54 -15.59 8.29
C GLU A 95 -10.15 -14.30 8.87
N GLU A 96 -11.18 -13.74 8.24
CA GLU A 96 -11.77 -12.45 8.64
C GLU A 96 -12.18 -12.41 10.13
N GLN A 97 -12.51 -13.56 10.72
CA GLN A 97 -12.88 -13.72 12.14
C GLN A 97 -11.69 -13.65 13.12
N GLU A 98 -10.45 -13.86 12.64
CA GLU A 98 -9.22 -13.73 13.43
C GLU A 98 -8.61 -12.32 13.31
N SER A 99 -9.26 -11.41 12.58
CA SER A 99 -8.73 -10.08 12.29
C SER A 99 -8.68 -9.16 13.52
N ASP A 100 -9.67 -9.28 14.42
CA ASP A 100 -9.73 -8.51 15.67
C ASP A 100 -8.52 -8.77 16.59
N ASP A 101 -7.85 -9.92 16.45
CA ASP A 101 -6.69 -10.33 17.24
C ASP A 101 -5.34 -9.95 16.61
N PHE A 102 -5.32 -9.38 15.40
CA PHE A 102 -4.09 -9.10 14.64
C PHE A 102 -3.55 -7.66 14.79
N GLU A 103 -4.31 -6.73 15.42
CA GLU A 103 -3.92 -5.32 15.56
C GLU A 103 -2.89 -5.01 16.68
#